data_AF-A0AAU9XFD6-F1
#
_entry.id   AF-A0AAU9XFD6-F1
#
_cell.length_a   1.000
_cell.length_b   1.000
_cell.length_c   1.000
_cell.angle_alpha   90.00
_cell.angle_beta   90.00
_cell.angle_gamma   90.00
#
_symmetry.space_group_name_H-M   'P 1'
#
loop_
_entity.id
_entity.type
_entity.pdbx_description
1 polymer ?
#
loop_
_entity_poly.entity_id
_entity_poly.type
_entity_poly.pdbx_seq_one_letter_code
_entity_poly.pdbx_strand_id
1 'polypeptide(L)'
;MIILDGYDEYSQQDYIAGNLEEKHPNNGSCEMPVAALCSKLIKGKILKGAIIMITSRPDESDRMGGIRFKRYVEIAGFSSEQVKEYIKKYFKDDENMKNAVLKQVMNNRDLVSFAHIPMLCYLLCFGMEYTLTESGNPDDLPVSTTNIYTKLVDIFELKHCAESEYRQKEIPEQFKPPPVIENTLDKLSKLAAKLLLESKPTFDEREIESEFEAEEVNKLKGSGLLYCGQPFRTALIRTTKHFSFTHLTVQEFLAARWFVKRNRIPDAKCSNMVFQFMAGILSSEGKEKQMECLMHSPIMYANLRMTCMNEYQNKEFAKYFISYHPKALNISYNGMALKGLSDVDYIGLSFVLDIISELNKERAQETQRKRSKFVKVDRLDLQLSQLTRSGIQRLCNSLNNEHCRVSNLTLFQMNFTDGYVFGNKLVSGRLTIPSVKDTKNANTLVARLCEELGIWM
;
A
#
# COMPACT_ATOMS: atom_id res chain seq x y z
N MET A 1 30.80 -14.28 2.65
CA MET A 1 29.46 -13.73 2.94
C MET A 1 28.48 -14.51 2.07
N ILE A 2 27.35 -14.93 2.63
CA ILE A 2 26.29 -15.64 1.92
C ILE A 2 25.01 -14.83 2.14
N ILE A 3 24.28 -14.56 1.06
CA ILE A 3 23.02 -13.81 1.08
C ILE A 3 21.90 -14.78 0.69
N LEU A 4 20.91 -14.91 1.56
CA LEU A 4 19.68 -15.66 1.30
C LEU A 4 18.57 -14.61 1.09
N ASP A 5 18.30 -14.31 -0.17
CA ASP A 5 17.32 -13.29 -0.54
C ASP A 5 15.92 -13.92 -0.66
N GLY A 6 14.90 -13.24 -0.13
CA GLY A 6 13.49 -13.64 -0.24
C GLY A 6 13.13 -14.87 0.57
N TYR A 7 13.44 -14.90 1.87
CA TYR A 7 13.11 -16.04 2.74
C TYR A 7 11.62 -16.43 2.72
N ASP A 8 10.73 -15.45 2.61
CA ASP A 8 9.27 -15.64 2.52
C ASP A 8 8.82 -16.33 1.22
N GLU A 9 9.71 -16.48 0.23
CA GLU A 9 9.44 -17.17 -1.02
C GLU A 9 9.85 -18.66 -0.97
N TYR A 10 10.53 -19.09 0.10
CA TYR A 10 10.93 -20.48 0.24
C TYR A 10 9.77 -21.38 0.64
N SER A 11 9.41 -22.31 -0.24
CA SER A 11 8.35 -23.31 -0.02
C SER A 11 8.54 -24.22 1.20
N GLN A 12 9.76 -24.29 1.74
CA GLN A 12 10.13 -25.09 2.91
C GLN A 12 10.55 -24.23 4.12
N GLN A 13 10.08 -22.98 4.22
CA GLN A 13 10.42 -22.06 5.32
C GLN A 13 10.26 -22.69 6.72
N ASP A 14 9.17 -23.44 6.97
CA ASP A 14 8.93 -24.09 8.26
C ASP A 14 10.02 -25.13 8.60
N TYR A 15 10.56 -25.81 7.58
CA TYR A 15 11.65 -26.75 7.74
C TYR A 15 13.00 -26.06 7.95
N ILE A 16 13.19 -24.87 7.38
CA ILE A 16 14.38 -24.04 7.57
C ILE A 16 14.41 -23.47 9.00
N ALA A 17 13.27 -22.95 9.48
CA ALA A 17 13.12 -22.44 10.85
C ALA A 17 13.08 -23.56 11.91
N GLY A 18 12.65 -24.76 11.53
CA GLY A 18 12.57 -25.94 12.39
C GLY A 18 13.92 -26.58 12.69
N ASN A 19 13.90 -27.87 13.03
CA ASN A 19 15.07 -28.66 13.44
C ASN A 19 15.45 -29.74 12.40
N LEU A 20 15.08 -29.55 11.13
CA LEU A 20 15.36 -30.54 10.09
C LEU A 20 16.85 -30.82 9.96
N GLU A 21 17.69 -29.84 10.26
CA GLU A 21 19.14 -29.99 10.20
C GLU A 21 19.70 -31.02 11.18
N GLU A 22 19.03 -31.31 12.28
CA GLU A 22 19.52 -32.30 13.26
C GLU A 22 19.57 -33.71 12.67
N LYS A 23 18.77 -33.97 11.63
CA LYS A 23 18.74 -35.26 10.92
C LYS A 23 19.90 -35.45 9.94
N HIS A 24 20.75 -34.44 9.76
CA HIS A 24 21.85 -34.45 8.79
C HIS A 24 23.19 -34.09 9.45
N PRO A 25 24.32 -34.65 9.00
CA PRO A 25 25.64 -34.36 9.57
C PRO A 25 26.05 -32.90 9.37
N ASN A 26 26.82 -32.35 10.32
CA ASN A 26 27.39 -31.00 10.22
C ASN A 26 28.65 -30.98 9.33
N ASN A 27 28.50 -31.46 8.09
CA ASN A 27 29.59 -31.56 7.12
C ASN A 27 29.13 -30.95 5.79
N GLY A 28 29.87 -29.95 5.29
CA GLY A 28 29.56 -29.27 4.03
C GLY A 28 29.76 -30.12 2.77
N SER A 29 30.42 -31.28 2.89
CA SER A 29 30.60 -32.23 1.79
C SER A 29 29.52 -33.31 1.71
N CYS A 30 28.61 -33.38 2.70
CA CYS A 30 27.53 -34.36 2.71
C CYS A 30 26.30 -33.83 1.97
N GLU A 31 25.65 -34.70 1.20
CA GLU A 31 24.37 -34.39 0.58
C GLU A 31 23.29 -34.19 1.66
N MET A 32 22.50 -33.12 1.51
CA MET A 32 21.38 -32.82 2.38
C MET A 32 20.33 -31.99 1.63
N PRO A 33 19.05 -32.03 2.07
CA PRO A 33 18.01 -31.16 1.53
C PRO A 33 18.40 -29.68 1.66
N VAL A 34 17.99 -28.86 0.69
CA VAL A 34 18.26 -27.41 0.67
C VAL A 34 17.79 -26.74 1.97
N ALA A 35 16.61 -27.10 2.48
CA ALA A 35 16.12 -26.55 3.74
C ALA A 35 17.05 -26.86 4.94
N ALA A 36 17.60 -28.08 5.00
CA ALA A 36 18.57 -28.46 6.02
C ALA A 36 19.89 -27.70 5.86
N LEU A 37 20.37 -27.52 4.62
CA LEU A 37 21.56 -26.73 4.32
C LEU A 37 21.38 -25.27 4.78
N CYS A 38 20.28 -24.62 4.41
CA CYS A 38 19.95 -23.26 4.82
C CYS A 38 19.90 -23.14 6.35
N SER A 39 19.17 -24.04 7.03
CA SER A 39 19.12 -24.06 8.50
C SER A 39 20.52 -24.17 9.12
N LYS A 40 21.39 -25.06 8.60
CA LYS A 40 22.77 -25.21 9.11
C LYS A 40 23.63 -23.97 8.90
N LEU A 41 23.51 -23.31 7.75
CA LEU A 41 24.23 -22.07 7.47
C LEU A 41 23.79 -20.98 8.44
N ILE A 42 22.47 -20.77 8.56
CA ILE A 42 21.88 -19.74 9.41
C ILE A 42 22.22 -19.96 10.88
N LYS A 43 22.15 -21.21 11.36
CA LYS A 43 22.51 -21.60 12.74
C LYS A 43 24.02 -21.76 12.95
N GLY A 44 24.85 -21.52 11.93
CA GLY A 44 26.33 -21.60 12.01
C GLY A 44 26.87 -23.00 12.32
N LYS A 45 26.14 -24.06 11.95
CA LYS A 45 26.55 -25.46 12.15
C LYS A 45 27.60 -25.91 11.13
N ILE A 46 27.61 -25.30 9.95
CA ILE A 46 28.62 -25.45 8.89
C ILE A 46 29.14 -24.07 8.50
N LEU A 47 30.33 -24.00 7.88
CA LEU A 47 30.98 -22.74 7.48
C LEU A 47 31.07 -21.72 8.63
N LYS A 48 31.49 -22.18 9.81
CA LYS A 48 31.69 -21.32 10.98
C LYS A 48 32.59 -20.14 10.63
N GLY A 49 32.12 -18.92 10.93
CA GLY A 49 32.82 -17.67 10.59
C GLY A 49 32.29 -16.98 9.34
N ALA A 50 31.47 -17.64 8.52
CA ALA A 50 30.76 -16.97 7.44
C ALA A 50 29.72 -15.96 7.98
N ILE A 51 29.57 -14.84 7.27
CA ILE A 51 28.47 -13.89 7.48
C ILE A 51 27.29 -14.37 6.64
N ILE A 52 26.16 -14.62 7.30
CA ILE A 52 24.88 -14.93 6.66
C ILE A 52 23.98 -13.69 6.78
N MET A 53 23.47 -13.23 5.65
CA MET A 53 22.45 -12.19 5.58
C MET A 53 21.19 -12.78 4.97
N ILE A 54 20.04 -12.45 5.55
CA ILE A 54 18.74 -12.89 5.06
C ILE A 54 17.87 -11.66 4.83
N THR A 55 17.12 -11.65 3.74
CA THR A 55 16.03 -10.69 3.53
C THR A 55 14.69 -11.43 3.64
N SER A 56 13.69 -10.78 4.21
CA SER A 56 12.34 -11.32 4.32
C SER A 56 11.36 -10.18 4.58
N ARG A 57 10.07 -10.42 4.31
CA ARG A 57 9.01 -9.57 4.84
C ARG A 57 9.01 -9.56 6.37
N PRO A 58 8.64 -8.43 7.02
CA PRO A 58 8.65 -8.31 8.48
C PRO A 58 7.87 -9.43 9.20
N ASP A 59 6.65 -9.73 8.74
CA ASP A 59 5.78 -10.74 9.37
C ASP A 59 6.38 -12.15 9.37
N GLU A 60 7.08 -12.54 8.29
CA GLU A 60 7.73 -13.86 8.21
C GLU A 60 9.05 -13.88 8.98
N SER A 61 9.77 -12.75 9.03
CA SER A 61 10.95 -12.61 9.89
C SER A 61 10.61 -12.79 11.37
N ASP A 62 9.50 -12.23 11.84
CA ASP A 62 9.05 -12.34 13.23
C ASP A 62 8.67 -13.79 13.60
N ARG A 63 8.25 -14.60 12.63
CA ARG A 63 7.91 -16.02 12.81
C ARG A 63 9.13 -16.94 12.90
N MET A 64 10.34 -16.47 12.55
CA MET A 64 11.58 -17.25 12.65
C MET A 64 12.06 -17.52 14.10
N GLY A 65 11.14 -17.68 15.06
CA GLY A 65 11.37 -17.69 16.51
C GLY A 65 12.36 -18.73 17.08
N GLY A 66 12.96 -19.60 16.25
CA GLY A 66 14.05 -20.51 16.61
C GLY A 66 15.45 -20.02 16.25
N ILE A 67 15.56 -18.91 15.50
CA ILE A 67 16.83 -18.44 14.93
C ILE A 67 17.21 -17.09 15.55
N ARG A 68 18.44 -17.00 16.09
CA ARG A 68 18.97 -15.77 16.67
C ARG A 68 19.93 -15.09 15.71
N PHE A 69 19.52 -13.94 15.17
CA PHE A 69 20.41 -13.07 14.39
C PHE A 69 21.16 -12.10 15.30
N LYS A 70 22.37 -11.71 14.89
CA LYS A 70 23.17 -10.71 15.60
C LYS A 70 22.64 -9.28 15.40
N ARG A 71 21.96 -9.04 14.29
CA ARG A 71 21.44 -7.73 13.87
C ARG A 71 20.15 -7.93 13.10
N TYR A 72 19.22 -7.01 13.31
CA TYR A 72 17.99 -6.87 12.55
C TYR A 72 18.00 -5.46 11.95
N VAL A 73 17.69 -5.37 10.67
CA VAL A 73 17.66 -4.10 9.92
C VAL A 73 16.37 -4.09 9.14
N GLU A 74 15.58 -3.04 9.32
CA GLU A 74 14.36 -2.81 8.56
C GLU A 74 14.65 -1.80 7.44
N ILE A 75 14.25 -2.13 6.22
CA ILE A 75 14.32 -1.22 5.08
C ILE A 75 12.97 -0.51 5.01
N ALA A 76 12.89 0.68 5.57
CA ALA A 76 11.63 1.43 5.67
C ALA A 76 11.15 1.95 4.31
N GLY A 77 12.04 2.49 3.47
CA GLY A 77 11.68 3.11 2.19
C GLY A 77 12.31 4.48 2.03
N PHE A 78 11.72 5.33 1.18
CA PHE A 78 12.14 6.70 0.90
C PHE A 78 11.44 7.72 1.81
N SER A 79 12.20 8.60 2.45
CA SER A 79 11.63 9.82 3.04
C SER A 79 11.01 10.73 1.97
N SER A 80 10.20 11.71 2.36
CA SER A 80 9.67 12.72 1.43
C SER A 80 10.76 13.43 0.63
N GLU A 81 11.90 13.69 1.25
CA GLU A 81 13.06 14.30 0.60
C GLU A 81 13.71 13.33 -0.39
N GLN A 82 13.79 12.05 -0.05
CA GLN A 82 14.32 11.02 -0.96
C GLN A 82 13.39 10.77 -2.15
N VAL A 83 12.06 10.84 -1.97
CA VAL A 83 11.08 10.83 -3.07
C VAL A 83 11.35 12.02 -3.99
N LYS A 84 11.49 13.23 -3.44
CA LYS A 84 11.80 14.44 -4.20
C LYS A 84 13.12 14.31 -4.96
N GLU A 85 14.15 13.75 -4.33
CA GLU A 85 15.45 13.52 -4.96
C GLU A 85 15.37 12.47 -6.08
N TYR A 86 14.63 11.39 -5.87
CA TYR A 86 14.39 10.36 -6.87
C TYR A 86 13.73 10.95 -8.11
N ILE A 87 12.63 11.70 -7.95
CA ILE A 87 11.93 12.37 -9.05
C ILE A 87 12.89 13.28 -9.82
N LYS A 88 13.70 14.08 -9.10
CA LYS A 88 14.69 14.95 -9.75
C LYS A 88 15.72 14.18 -10.57
N LYS A 89 16.16 13.02 -10.09
CA LYS A 89 17.13 12.16 -10.78
C LYS A 89 16.50 11.46 -11.98
N TYR A 90 15.24 11.05 -11.87
CA TYR A 90 14.49 10.39 -12.94
C TYR A 90 14.28 11.35 -14.12
N PHE A 91 13.73 12.54 -13.86
CA PHE A 91 13.45 13.57 -14.87
C PHE A 91 14.61 14.56 -15.06
N LYS A 92 15.85 14.11 -14.92
CA LYS A 92 17.02 15.00 -14.95
C LYS A 92 17.18 15.74 -16.29
N ASP A 93 16.70 15.14 -17.39
CA ASP A 93 16.89 15.62 -18.76
C ASP A 93 15.69 16.45 -19.29
N ASP A 94 14.55 16.47 -18.57
CA ASP A 94 13.36 17.26 -18.92
C ASP A 94 12.88 18.09 -17.71
N GLU A 95 13.26 19.38 -17.70
CA GLU A 95 12.90 20.32 -16.64
C GLU A 95 11.39 20.58 -16.55
N ASN A 96 10.66 20.55 -17.67
CA ASN A 96 9.23 20.83 -17.69
C ASN A 96 8.46 19.68 -17.04
N MET A 97 8.75 18.44 -17.45
CA MET A 97 8.16 17.25 -16.83
C MET A 97 8.56 17.15 -15.36
N LYS A 98 9.84 17.38 -15.03
CA LYS A 98 10.30 17.37 -13.64
C LYS A 98 9.51 18.33 -12.75
N ASN A 99 9.30 19.57 -13.21
CA ASN A 99 8.57 20.57 -12.44
C ASN A 99 7.08 20.24 -12.31
N ALA A 100 6.44 19.74 -13.38
CA ALA A 100 5.05 19.30 -13.34
C ALA A 100 4.84 18.13 -12.36
N VAL A 101 5.68 17.09 -12.46
CA VAL A 101 5.64 15.92 -11.58
C VAL A 101 5.94 16.30 -10.14
N LEU A 102 6.99 17.10 -9.88
CA LEU A 102 7.29 17.56 -8.52
C LEU A 102 6.12 18.35 -7.93
N LYS A 103 5.50 19.25 -8.71
CA LYS A 103 4.33 20.01 -8.25
C LYS A 103 3.19 19.07 -7.89
N GLN A 104 2.87 18.12 -8.75
CA GLN A 104 1.77 17.18 -8.52
C GLN A 104 2.02 16.29 -7.31
N VAL A 105 3.16 15.60 -7.28
CA VAL A 105 3.48 14.63 -6.22
C VAL A 105 3.70 15.35 -4.91
N MET A 106 4.49 16.42 -4.84
CA MET A 106 4.79 17.08 -3.55
C MET A 106 3.58 17.82 -2.96
N ASN A 107 2.63 18.26 -3.79
CA ASN A 107 1.38 18.85 -3.30
C ASN A 107 0.33 17.79 -2.92
N ASN A 108 0.42 16.58 -3.50
CA ASN A 108 -0.42 15.46 -3.15
C ASN A 108 0.31 14.50 -2.23
N ARG A 109 0.10 14.68 -0.92
CA ARG A 109 0.78 13.88 0.10
C ARG A 109 0.49 12.38 -0.04
N ASP A 110 -0.62 11.99 -0.64
CA ASP A 110 -0.98 10.57 -0.82
C ASP A 110 -0.08 9.94 -1.88
N LEU A 111 0.26 10.69 -2.92
CA LEU A 111 1.28 10.29 -3.90
C LEU A 111 2.68 10.24 -3.29
N VAL A 112 3.02 11.14 -2.35
CA VAL A 112 4.28 11.06 -1.59
C VAL A 112 4.32 9.78 -0.76
N SER A 113 3.23 9.45 -0.06
CA SER A 113 3.13 8.23 0.74
C SER A 113 3.20 6.98 -0.13
N PHE A 114 2.56 7.00 -1.29
CA PHE A 114 2.66 5.95 -2.29
C PHE A 114 4.10 5.76 -2.76
N ALA A 115 4.80 6.86 -3.05
CA ALA A 115 6.20 6.86 -3.48
C ALA A 115 7.22 6.53 -2.37
N HIS A 116 6.78 6.33 -1.12
CA HIS A 116 7.65 5.87 -0.04
C HIS A 116 8.31 4.54 -0.39
N ILE A 117 7.59 3.64 -1.06
CA ILE A 117 8.16 2.37 -1.53
C ILE A 117 8.92 2.65 -2.83
N PRO A 118 10.24 2.36 -2.92
CA PRO A 118 11.05 2.73 -4.08
C PRO A 118 10.52 2.25 -5.43
N MET A 119 9.98 1.02 -5.47
CA MET A 119 9.35 0.46 -6.68
C MET A 119 8.14 1.30 -7.09
N LEU A 120 7.29 1.69 -6.13
CA LEU A 120 6.11 2.51 -6.38
C LEU A 120 6.50 3.93 -6.82
N CYS A 121 7.59 4.49 -6.29
CA CYS A 121 8.15 5.75 -6.76
C CYS A 121 8.59 5.70 -8.23
N TYR A 122 9.23 4.60 -8.64
CA TYR A 122 9.58 4.36 -10.04
C TYR A 122 8.33 4.29 -10.92
N LEU A 123 7.35 3.46 -10.55
CA LEU A 123 6.09 3.31 -11.27
C LEU A 123 5.31 4.63 -11.38
N LEU A 124 5.30 5.42 -10.31
CA LEU A 124 4.73 6.76 -10.30
C LEU A 124 5.40 7.65 -11.36
N CYS A 125 6.74 7.72 -11.36
CA CYS A 125 7.48 8.53 -12.33
C CYS A 125 7.20 8.05 -13.76
N PHE A 126 7.30 6.75 -14.01
CA PHE A 126 7.01 6.17 -15.32
C PHE A 126 5.59 6.49 -15.81
N GLY A 127 4.57 6.32 -14.95
CA GLY A 127 3.18 6.64 -15.31
C GLY A 127 2.91 8.12 -15.55
N MET A 128 3.61 9.01 -14.82
CA MET A 128 3.51 10.46 -15.03
C MET A 128 4.24 10.92 -16.30
N GLU A 129 5.45 10.41 -16.54
CA GLU A 129 6.22 10.64 -17.78
C GLU A 129 5.37 10.29 -19.01
N TYR A 130 4.77 9.10 -18.97
CA TYR A 130 3.90 8.63 -20.02
C TYR A 130 2.69 9.56 -20.24
N THR A 131 2.00 9.93 -19.16
CA THR A 131 0.84 10.82 -19.24
C THR A 131 1.21 12.16 -19.89
N LEU A 132 2.31 12.76 -19.46
CA LEU A 132 2.78 14.05 -20.00
C LEU A 132 3.23 13.95 -21.45
N THR A 133 3.81 12.81 -21.84
CA THR A 133 4.24 12.57 -23.21
C THR A 133 3.05 12.46 -24.17
N GLU A 134 1.96 11.82 -23.74
CA GLU A 134 0.78 11.61 -24.60
C GLU A 134 -0.17 12.82 -24.61
N SER A 135 -0.49 13.42 -23.46
CA SER A 135 -1.47 14.51 -23.40
C SER A 135 -0.86 15.90 -23.48
N GLY A 136 0.43 16.05 -23.17
CA GLY A 136 1.09 17.34 -23.04
C GLY A 136 0.56 18.23 -21.92
N ASN A 137 -0.45 17.78 -21.16
CA ASN A 137 -1.18 18.59 -20.18
C ASN A 137 -0.93 18.08 -18.74
N PRO A 138 -0.30 18.91 -17.88
CA PRO A 138 -0.08 18.57 -16.47
C PRO A 138 -1.35 18.27 -15.66
N ASP A 139 -2.51 18.78 -16.09
CA ASP A 139 -3.78 18.57 -15.37
C ASP A 139 -4.31 17.13 -15.49
N ASP A 140 -3.79 16.35 -16.44
CA ASP A 140 -4.16 14.94 -16.63
C ASP A 140 -3.33 13.96 -15.78
N LEU A 141 -2.36 14.49 -15.02
CA LEU A 141 -1.52 13.68 -14.14
C LEU A 141 -2.38 12.92 -13.13
N PRO A 142 -2.10 11.63 -12.89
CA PRO A 142 -2.91 10.83 -11.98
C PRO A 142 -2.90 11.42 -10.57
N VAL A 143 -4.08 11.41 -9.93
CA VAL A 143 -4.34 12.02 -8.61
C VAL A 143 -4.46 10.98 -7.49
N SER A 144 -4.60 9.70 -7.83
CA SER A 144 -4.79 8.59 -6.87
C SER A 144 -3.94 7.39 -7.22
N THR A 145 -3.73 6.53 -6.24
CA THR A 145 -3.01 5.26 -6.38
C THR A 145 -3.64 4.40 -7.46
N THR A 146 -4.96 4.26 -7.45
CA THR A 146 -5.67 3.45 -8.44
C THR A 146 -5.53 4.01 -9.85
N ASN A 147 -5.59 5.34 -10.03
CA ASN A 147 -5.40 5.95 -11.35
C ASN A 147 -4.01 5.66 -11.93
N ILE A 148 -2.99 5.62 -11.07
CA ILE A 148 -1.63 5.24 -11.48
C ILE A 148 -1.63 3.79 -11.99
N TYR A 149 -2.18 2.85 -11.22
CA TYR A 149 -2.19 1.44 -11.64
C TYR A 149 -3.02 1.16 -12.87
N THR A 150 -4.18 1.81 -13.02
CA THR A 150 -4.99 1.72 -14.24
C THR A 150 -4.17 2.10 -15.45
N LYS A 151 -3.51 3.26 -15.42
CA LYS A 151 -2.63 3.70 -16.51
C LYS A 151 -1.45 2.74 -16.72
N LEU A 152 -0.79 2.30 -15.65
CA LEU A 152 0.39 1.43 -15.74
C LEU A 152 0.08 0.09 -16.39
N VAL A 153 -1.00 -0.58 -15.96
CA VAL A 153 -1.37 -1.88 -16.50
C VAL A 153 -1.69 -1.78 -17.99
N ASP A 154 -2.41 -0.71 -18.37
CA ASP A 154 -2.69 -0.44 -19.78
C ASP A 154 -1.38 -0.21 -20.55
N ILE A 155 -0.48 0.66 -20.07
CA ILE A 155 0.82 0.95 -20.72
C ILE A 155 1.69 -0.31 -20.84
N PHE A 156 1.78 -1.11 -19.78
CA PHE A 156 2.60 -2.32 -19.78
C PHE A 156 2.10 -3.27 -20.87
N GLU A 157 0.81 -3.54 -20.90
CA GLU A 157 0.22 -4.43 -21.90
C GLU A 157 0.30 -3.84 -23.32
N LEU A 158 0.11 -2.54 -23.47
CA LEU A 158 0.04 -1.87 -24.77
C LEU A 158 1.39 -1.58 -25.40
N LYS A 159 2.37 -1.10 -24.64
CA LYS A 159 3.54 -0.43 -25.21
C LYS A 159 4.86 -1.03 -24.74
N HIS A 160 4.86 -1.71 -23.59
CA HIS A 160 6.12 -2.14 -22.99
C HIS A 160 6.69 -3.40 -23.65
N CYS A 161 5.83 -4.24 -24.24
CA CYS A 161 6.31 -5.36 -25.06
C CYS A 161 6.99 -4.86 -26.34
N ALA A 162 8.22 -5.31 -26.59
CA ALA A 162 9.00 -4.91 -27.76
C ALA A 162 8.32 -5.26 -29.10
N GLU A 163 7.50 -6.31 -29.10
CA GLU A 163 6.73 -6.82 -30.24
C GLU A 163 5.35 -6.13 -30.40
N SER A 164 5.01 -5.17 -29.51
CA SER A 164 3.71 -4.50 -29.60
C SER A 164 3.63 -3.56 -30.80
N GLU A 165 2.57 -3.72 -31.59
CA GLU A 165 2.20 -2.83 -32.69
C GLU A 165 1.84 -1.40 -32.24
N TYR A 166 1.63 -1.19 -30.93
CA TYR A 166 1.29 0.11 -30.35
C TYR A 166 2.49 0.82 -29.73
N ARG A 167 3.68 0.18 -29.68
CA ARG A 167 4.89 0.75 -29.08
C ARG A 167 5.25 2.14 -29.62
N GLN A 168 5.00 2.39 -30.91
CA GLN A 168 5.30 3.66 -31.59
C GLN A 168 4.04 4.46 -31.97
N LYS A 169 2.84 4.00 -31.62
CA LYS A 169 1.59 4.69 -31.96
C LYS A 169 1.14 5.57 -30.78
N GLU A 170 0.71 6.80 -31.08
CA GLU A 170 0.01 7.66 -30.12
C GLU A 170 -1.29 6.97 -29.68
N ILE A 171 -1.55 7.01 -28.38
CA ILE A 171 -2.77 6.49 -27.77
C ILE A 171 -3.79 7.65 -27.70
N PRO A 172 -4.98 7.55 -28.34
CA PRO A 172 -5.97 8.62 -28.33
C PRO A 172 -6.38 9.06 -26.91
N GLU A 173 -6.67 10.36 -26.72
CA GLU A 173 -7.09 10.97 -25.43
C GLU A 173 -8.28 10.26 -24.75
N GLN A 174 -9.16 9.60 -25.52
CA GLN A 174 -10.26 8.76 -25.02
C GLN A 174 -9.98 7.26 -25.21
N PHE A 175 -8.83 6.81 -24.72
CA PHE A 175 -8.42 5.45 -24.94
C PHE A 175 -9.32 4.45 -24.20
N LYS A 176 -10.06 3.66 -24.96
CA LYS A 176 -10.53 2.35 -24.51
C LYS A 176 -9.51 1.32 -24.98
N PRO A 177 -8.94 0.49 -24.09
CA PRO A 177 -8.06 -0.58 -24.53
C PRO A 177 -8.72 -1.39 -25.64
N PRO A 178 -8.00 -1.72 -26.73
CA PRO A 178 -8.47 -2.59 -27.77
C PRO A 178 -9.12 -3.84 -27.15
N PRO A 179 -10.20 -4.39 -27.72
CA PRO A 179 -10.90 -5.54 -27.14
C PRO A 179 -9.99 -6.74 -26.81
N VAL A 180 -8.90 -6.90 -27.58
CA VAL A 180 -7.88 -7.93 -27.35
C VAL A 180 -7.16 -7.72 -26.02
N ILE A 181 -6.79 -6.48 -25.71
CA ILE A 181 -6.07 -6.12 -24.48
C ILE A 181 -7.00 -6.20 -23.29
N GLU A 182 -8.25 -5.74 -23.43
CA GLU A 182 -9.27 -5.93 -22.41
C GLU A 182 -9.48 -7.42 -22.07
N ASN A 183 -9.48 -8.30 -23.07
CA ASN A 183 -9.59 -9.74 -22.89
C ASN A 183 -8.36 -10.34 -22.18
N THR A 184 -7.15 -9.94 -22.56
CA THR A 184 -5.92 -10.39 -21.88
C THR A 184 -5.89 -9.92 -20.43
N LEU A 185 -6.24 -8.66 -20.17
CA LEU A 185 -6.33 -8.12 -18.81
C LEU A 185 -7.43 -8.80 -17.99
N ASP A 186 -8.54 -9.21 -18.60
CA ASP A 186 -9.59 -9.99 -17.92
C ASP A 186 -9.11 -11.38 -17.48
N LYS A 187 -8.44 -12.11 -18.38
CA LYS A 187 -7.81 -13.40 -18.06
C LYS A 187 -6.79 -13.22 -16.93
N LEU A 188 -5.96 -12.18 -17.02
CA LEU A 188 -4.92 -11.90 -16.03
C LEU A 188 -5.50 -11.49 -14.68
N SER A 189 -6.58 -10.71 -14.67
CA SER A 189 -7.33 -10.32 -13.48
C SER A 189 -7.95 -11.54 -12.78
N LYS A 190 -8.50 -12.48 -13.55
CA LYS A 190 -9.00 -13.76 -13.03
C LYS A 190 -7.88 -14.59 -12.41
N LEU A 191 -6.73 -14.70 -13.08
CA LEU A 191 -5.56 -15.42 -12.58
C LEU A 191 -5.04 -14.78 -11.27
N ALA A 192 -4.91 -13.46 -11.24
CA ALA A 192 -4.47 -12.70 -10.07
C ALA A 192 -5.37 -12.96 -8.84
N ALA A 193 -6.69 -12.87 -9.02
CA ALA A 193 -7.66 -13.14 -7.97
C ALA A 193 -7.59 -14.59 -7.46
N LYS A 194 -7.47 -15.57 -8.37
CA LYS A 194 -7.32 -16.99 -8.01
C LYS A 194 -6.08 -17.20 -7.14
N LEU A 195 -4.93 -16.70 -7.58
CA LEU A 195 -3.65 -16.87 -6.88
C LEU A 195 -3.64 -16.19 -5.50
N LEU A 196 -4.28 -15.02 -5.36
CA LEU A 196 -4.42 -14.37 -4.04
C LEU A 196 -5.28 -15.20 -3.08
N LEU A 197 -6.41 -15.73 -3.55
CA LEU A 197 -7.32 -16.54 -2.74
C LEU A 197 -6.69 -17.88 -2.31
N GLU A 198 -5.82 -18.43 -3.15
CA GLU A 198 -5.03 -19.64 -2.90
C GLU A 198 -3.73 -19.34 -2.10
N SER A 199 -3.44 -18.06 -1.82
CA SER A 199 -2.20 -17.61 -1.17
C SER A 199 -0.94 -18.14 -1.87
N LYS A 200 -0.98 -18.14 -3.20
CA LYS A 200 0.05 -18.71 -4.07
C LYS A 200 0.83 -17.58 -4.79
N PRO A 201 2.07 -17.26 -4.36
CA PRO A 201 2.84 -16.15 -4.94
C PRO A 201 3.44 -16.48 -6.32
N THR A 202 3.68 -17.77 -6.59
CA THR A 202 4.28 -18.26 -7.84
C THR A 202 3.48 -19.42 -8.41
N PHE A 203 3.40 -19.55 -9.73
CA PHE A 203 2.68 -20.61 -10.44
C PHE A 203 3.53 -21.20 -11.57
N ASP A 204 3.21 -22.42 -12.01
CA ASP A 204 4.00 -23.10 -13.04
C ASP A 204 3.52 -22.81 -14.47
N GLU A 205 4.34 -23.21 -15.45
CA GLU A 205 4.07 -23.02 -16.88
C GLU A 205 2.75 -23.67 -17.33
N ARG A 206 2.34 -24.79 -16.72
CA ARG A 206 1.09 -25.48 -17.10
C ARG A 206 -0.14 -24.71 -16.63
N GLU A 207 -0.04 -24.05 -15.49
CA GLU A 207 -1.13 -23.24 -14.96
C GLU A 207 -1.40 -22.02 -15.83
N ILE A 208 -0.37 -21.37 -16.37
CA ILE A 208 -0.56 -20.23 -17.27
C ILE A 208 -1.01 -20.67 -18.67
N GLU A 209 -0.44 -21.75 -19.21
CA GLU A 209 -0.81 -22.29 -20.52
C GLU A 209 -2.25 -22.82 -20.58
N SER A 210 -2.88 -23.10 -19.42
CA SER A 210 -4.30 -23.48 -19.37
C SER A 210 -5.27 -22.32 -19.65
N GLU A 211 -4.83 -21.08 -19.49
CA GLU A 211 -5.67 -19.87 -19.62
C GLU A 211 -5.16 -18.91 -20.72
N PHE A 212 -3.90 -19.04 -21.13
CA PHE A 212 -3.23 -18.16 -22.10
C PHE A 212 -2.52 -18.95 -23.20
N GLU A 213 -2.54 -18.41 -24.42
CA GLU A 213 -1.75 -18.95 -25.53
C GLU A 213 -0.27 -18.62 -25.37
N ALA A 214 0.62 -19.42 -25.96
CA ALA A 214 2.06 -19.24 -25.81
C ALA A 214 2.56 -17.85 -26.27
N GLU A 215 1.93 -17.28 -27.30
CA GLU A 215 2.22 -15.92 -27.77
C GLU A 215 1.77 -14.86 -26.74
N GLU A 216 0.59 -15.02 -26.14
CA GLU A 216 0.11 -14.15 -25.05
C GLU A 216 1.06 -14.20 -23.85
N VAL A 217 1.52 -15.38 -23.45
CA VAL A 217 2.49 -15.55 -22.36
C VAL A 217 3.82 -14.87 -22.67
N ASN A 218 4.30 -14.95 -23.92
CA ASN A 218 5.51 -14.23 -24.34
C ASN A 218 5.34 -12.72 -24.27
N LYS A 219 4.19 -12.20 -24.71
CA LYS A 219 3.85 -10.78 -24.62
C LYS A 219 3.78 -10.30 -23.17
N LEU A 220 3.13 -11.06 -22.28
CA LEU A 220 3.01 -10.75 -20.85
C LEU A 220 4.35 -10.74 -20.11
N LYS A 221 5.31 -11.58 -20.53
CA LYS A 221 6.69 -11.51 -20.03
C LYS A 221 7.40 -10.27 -20.56
N GLY A 222 7.25 -9.98 -21.86
CA GLY A 222 7.84 -8.81 -22.50
C GLY A 222 7.27 -7.47 -22.01
N SER A 223 6.02 -7.46 -21.56
CA SER A 223 5.36 -6.28 -20.99
C SER A 223 5.80 -5.98 -19.55
N GLY A 224 6.48 -6.92 -18.88
CA GLY A 224 6.86 -6.75 -17.47
C GLY A 224 5.69 -6.88 -16.49
N LEU A 225 4.52 -7.37 -16.91
CA LEU A 225 3.42 -7.73 -16.01
C LEU A 225 3.71 -9.05 -15.27
N LEU A 226 4.37 -9.98 -15.96
CA LEU A 226 4.79 -11.26 -15.40
C LEU A 226 6.32 -11.40 -15.41
N TYR A 227 6.84 -11.86 -14.28
CA TYR A 227 8.20 -12.36 -14.16
C TYR A 227 8.22 -13.86 -14.47
N CYS A 228 9.24 -14.30 -15.19
CA CYS A 228 9.48 -15.71 -15.48
C CYS A 228 10.87 -16.09 -14.93
N GLY A 229 10.88 -17.00 -13.95
CA GLY A 229 12.11 -17.48 -13.34
C GLY A 229 12.92 -18.38 -14.25
N GLN A 230 14.13 -18.71 -13.82
CA GLN A 230 14.97 -19.64 -14.57
C GLN A 230 14.33 -21.03 -14.64
N PRO A 231 14.46 -21.75 -15.78
CA PRO A 231 13.97 -23.11 -15.88
C PRO A 231 14.61 -24.02 -14.83
N PHE A 232 13.80 -24.84 -14.17
CA PHE A 232 14.27 -25.82 -13.20
C PHE A 232 13.81 -27.22 -13.56
N ARG A 233 14.60 -28.23 -13.18
CA ARG A 233 14.28 -29.64 -13.44
C ARG A 233 13.24 -30.12 -12.43
N THR A 234 12.11 -30.63 -12.93
CA THR A 234 11.10 -31.34 -12.12
C THR A 234 11.25 -32.86 -12.20
N ALA A 235 11.92 -33.35 -13.25
CA ALA A 235 12.29 -34.76 -13.42
C ALA A 235 13.57 -34.85 -14.25
N LEU A 236 14.11 -36.06 -14.41
CA LEU A 236 15.38 -36.32 -15.11
C LEU A 236 15.46 -35.67 -16.50
N ILE A 237 14.34 -35.66 -17.22
CA ILE A 237 14.20 -35.13 -18.59
C ILE A 237 13.25 -33.92 -18.71
N ARG A 238 12.58 -33.52 -17.61
CA ARG A 238 11.55 -32.47 -17.65
C ARG A 238 12.01 -31.23 -16.93
N THR A 239 12.11 -30.13 -17.66
CA THR A 239 12.24 -28.77 -17.12
C THR A 239 10.91 -28.07 -17.14
N THR A 240 10.66 -27.19 -16.18
CA THR A 240 9.52 -26.27 -16.17
C THR A 240 10.01 -24.89 -15.76
N LYS A 241 9.15 -23.88 -15.90
CA LYS A 241 9.39 -22.52 -15.43
C LYS A 241 8.35 -22.17 -14.39
N HIS A 242 8.73 -21.32 -13.44
CA HIS A 242 7.78 -20.66 -12.57
C HIS A 242 7.56 -19.22 -13.05
N PHE A 243 6.38 -18.73 -12.78
CA PHE A 243 5.93 -17.39 -13.07
C PHE A 243 5.46 -16.73 -11.77
N SER A 244 5.58 -15.43 -11.71
CA SER A 244 4.93 -14.58 -10.71
C SER A 244 4.53 -13.27 -11.35
N PHE A 245 3.65 -12.52 -10.69
CA PHE A 245 3.54 -11.11 -11.04
C PHE A 245 4.84 -10.42 -10.68
N THR A 246 5.26 -9.45 -11.50
CA THR A 246 6.50 -8.68 -11.27
C THR A 246 6.49 -7.98 -9.90
N HIS A 247 5.29 -7.65 -9.40
CA HIS A 247 5.11 -7.20 -8.04
C HIS A 247 3.72 -7.54 -7.49
N LEU A 248 3.63 -7.75 -6.17
CA LEU A 248 2.38 -8.11 -5.49
C LEU A 248 1.28 -7.07 -5.71
N THR A 249 1.60 -5.78 -5.68
CA THR A 249 0.59 -4.72 -5.88
C THR A 249 -0.02 -4.72 -7.27
N VAL A 250 0.70 -5.19 -8.31
CA VAL A 250 0.13 -5.39 -9.65
C VAL A 250 -0.89 -6.52 -9.61
N GLN A 251 -0.56 -7.62 -8.92
CA GLN A 251 -1.50 -8.72 -8.67
C GLN A 251 -2.73 -8.26 -7.88
N GLU A 252 -2.55 -7.46 -6.82
CA GLU A 252 -3.65 -6.93 -6.00
C GLU A 252 -4.58 -6.01 -6.78
N PHE A 253 -4.02 -5.15 -7.64
CA PHE A 253 -4.81 -4.29 -8.52
C PHE A 253 -5.63 -5.10 -9.55
N LEU A 254 -5.00 -6.06 -10.22
CA LEU A 254 -5.67 -6.93 -11.19
C LEU A 254 -6.75 -7.80 -10.51
N ALA A 255 -6.50 -8.27 -9.30
CA ALA A 255 -7.51 -8.97 -8.52
C ALA A 255 -8.68 -8.05 -8.14
N ALA A 256 -8.42 -6.82 -7.70
CA ALA A 256 -9.45 -5.82 -7.41
C ALA A 256 -10.34 -5.55 -8.63
N ARG A 257 -9.74 -5.41 -9.81
CA ARG A 257 -10.45 -5.28 -11.09
C ARG A 257 -11.39 -6.46 -11.34
N TRP A 258 -10.92 -7.69 -11.11
CA TRP A 258 -11.76 -8.88 -11.24
C TRP A 258 -12.94 -8.88 -10.26
N PHE A 259 -12.70 -8.55 -8.99
CA PHE A 259 -13.74 -8.50 -7.95
C PHE A 259 -14.82 -7.45 -8.27
N VAL A 260 -14.42 -6.25 -8.70
CA VAL A 260 -15.35 -5.19 -9.14
C VAL A 260 -16.15 -5.66 -10.36
N LYS A 261 -15.50 -6.21 -11.39
CA LYS A 261 -16.18 -6.68 -12.60
C LYS A 261 -17.18 -7.80 -12.33
N ARG A 262 -16.90 -8.64 -11.33
CA ARG A 262 -17.79 -9.74 -10.89
C ARG A 262 -18.80 -9.33 -9.82
N ASN A 263 -18.77 -8.08 -9.34
CA ASN A 263 -19.56 -7.60 -8.21
C ASN A 263 -19.41 -8.51 -6.96
N ARG A 264 -18.18 -8.92 -6.66
CA ARG A 264 -17.86 -9.80 -5.53
C ARG A 264 -17.01 -9.05 -4.51
N ILE A 265 -17.35 -9.19 -3.24
CA ILE A 265 -16.52 -8.71 -2.14
C ILE A 265 -15.41 -9.76 -1.88
N PRO A 266 -14.13 -9.35 -1.79
CA PRO A 266 -13.03 -10.26 -1.48
C PRO A 266 -13.16 -10.90 -0.09
N ASP A 267 -12.54 -12.07 0.09
CA ASP A 267 -12.43 -12.75 1.38
C ASP A 267 -11.37 -12.07 2.28
N ALA A 268 -11.36 -12.38 3.58
CA ALA A 268 -10.45 -11.85 4.59
C ALA A 268 -8.96 -12.16 4.32
N LYS A 269 -8.67 -13.09 3.40
CA LYS A 269 -7.31 -13.39 2.95
C LYS A 269 -6.71 -12.31 2.04
N CYS A 270 -7.54 -11.46 1.43
CA CYS A 270 -7.06 -10.39 0.57
C CYS A 270 -6.48 -9.24 1.41
N SER A 271 -5.40 -8.62 0.92
CA SER A 271 -4.78 -7.47 1.58
C SER A 271 -5.67 -6.24 1.53
N ASN A 272 -5.40 -5.28 2.43
CA ASN A 272 -6.05 -3.96 2.43
C ASN A 272 -5.95 -3.25 1.07
N MET A 273 -4.84 -3.44 0.34
CA MET A 273 -4.60 -2.82 -0.97
C MET A 273 -5.66 -3.22 -2.00
N VAL A 274 -6.13 -4.47 -1.98
CA VAL A 274 -7.21 -4.93 -2.87
C VAL A 274 -8.47 -4.09 -2.67
N PHE A 275 -8.87 -3.86 -1.41
CA PHE A 275 -10.05 -3.06 -1.09
C PHE A 275 -9.88 -1.58 -1.45
N GLN A 276 -8.67 -1.03 -1.27
CA GLN A 276 -8.35 0.33 -1.71
C GLN A 276 -8.52 0.44 -3.23
N PHE A 277 -7.89 -0.45 -4.01
CA PHE A 277 -8.03 -0.46 -5.47
C PHE A 277 -9.49 -0.64 -5.92
N MET A 278 -10.25 -1.51 -5.26
CA MET A 278 -11.68 -1.65 -5.56
C MET A 278 -12.41 -0.32 -5.40
N ALA A 279 -12.16 0.42 -4.31
CA ALA A 279 -12.77 1.73 -4.08
C ALA A 279 -12.41 2.73 -5.19
N GLY A 280 -11.14 2.80 -5.60
CA GLY A 280 -10.73 3.67 -6.70
C GLY A 280 -11.36 3.29 -8.05
N ILE A 281 -11.45 1.99 -8.37
CA ILE A 281 -12.10 1.53 -9.61
C ILE A 281 -13.58 1.90 -9.59
N LEU A 282 -14.27 1.63 -8.48
CA LEU A 282 -15.68 1.99 -8.30
C LEU A 282 -15.92 3.49 -8.42
N SER A 283 -14.98 4.33 -7.97
CA SER A 283 -15.03 5.78 -8.16
C SER A 283 -14.99 6.13 -9.64
N SER A 284 -14.04 5.58 -10.39
CA SER A 284 -13.90 5.86 -11.81
C SER A 284 -15.11 5.40 -12.64
N GLU A 285 -15.79 4.35 -12.20
CA GLU A 285 -16.99 3.80 -12.85
C GLU A 285 -18.30 4.42 -12.33
N GLY A 286 -18.26 5.29 -11.32
CA GLY A 286 -19.46 5.90 -10.71
C GLY A 286 -20.40 4.90 -10.03
N LYS A 287 -19.88 3.76 -9.54
CA LYS A 287 -20.68 2.65 -9.02
C LYS A 287 -20.94 2.74 -7.51
N GLU A 288 -21.68 3.79 -7.10
CA GLU A 288 -21.92 4.11 -5.69
C GLU A 288 -22.58 2.97 -4.89
N LYS A 289 -23.58 2.27 -5.46
CA LYS A 289 -24.25 1.14 -4.78
C LYS A 289 -23.26 0.02 -4.40
N GLN A 290 -22.28 -0.23 -5.26
CA GLN A 290 -21.29 -1.27 -5.01
C GLN A 290 -20.26 -0.82 -3.99
N MET A 291 -19.92 0.47 -3.99
CA MET A 291 -19.10 1.08 -2.94
C MET A 291 -19.81 0.99 -1.59
N GLU A 292 -21.12 1.25 -1.53
CA GLU A 292 -21.92 1.05 -0.31
C GLU A 292 -21.87 -0.41 0.15
N CYS A 293 -22.08 -1.38 -0.75
CA CYS A 293 -21.94 -2.81 -0.43
C CYS A 293 -20.54 -3.17 0.10
N LEU A 294 -19.48 -2.64 -0.52
CA LEU A 294 -18.10 -2.86 -0.08
C LEU A 294 -17.91 -2.35 1.36
N MET A 295 -18.35 -1.13 1.64
CA MET A 295 -18.22 -0.49 2.96
C MET A 295 -19.01 -1.20 4.07
N HIS A 296 -20.09 -1.92 3.72
CA HIS A 296 -20.84 -2.76 4.66
C HIS A 296 -20.24 -4.15 4.88
N SER A 297 -19.17 -4.52 4.17
CA SER A 297 -18.50 -5.80 4.37
C SER A 297 -18.06 -5.99 5.83
N PRO A 298 -18.32 -7.16 6.45
CA PRO A 298 -17.88 -7.45 7.81
C PRO A 298 -16.35 -7.57 7.92
N ILE A 299 -15.65 -7.79 6.82
CA ILE A 299 -14.19 -7.91 6.75
C ILE A 299 -13.53 -6.53 6.91
N MET A 300 -14.20 -5.46 6.47
CA MET A 300 -13.66 -4.12 6.61
C MET A 300 -13.76 -3.66 8.06
N TYR A 301 -12.65 -3.18 8.60
CA TYR A 301 -12.57 -2.47 9.88
C TYR A 301 -12.47 -0.96 9.63
N ALA A 302 -12.52 -0.17 10.70
CA ALA A 302 -12.61 1.28 10.62
C ALA A 302 -11.48 1.89 9.77
N ASN A 303 -10.21 1.54 10.00
CA ASN A 303 -9.08 2.12 9.25
C ASN A 303 -9.21 1.87 7.75
N LEU A 304 -9.50 0.62 7.35
CA LEU A 304 -9.67 0.26 5.96
C LEU A 304 -10.84 1.01 5.29
N ARG A 305 -11.96 1.18 6.01
CA ARG A 305 -13.09 2.00 5.52
C ARG A 305 -12.67 3.44 5.24
N MET A 306 -11.90 4.05 6.14
CA MET A 306 -11.43 5.42 5.96
C MET A 306 -10.48 5.53 4.76
N THR A 307 -9.56 4.57 4.61
CA THR A 307 -8.65 4.51 3.45
C THR A 307 -9.41 4.35 2.13
N CYS A 308 -10.42 3.46 2.08
CA CYS A 308 -11.27 3.30 0.90
C CYS A 308 -12.12 4.54 0.60
N MET A 309 -12.62 5.26 1.61
CA MET A 309 -13.31 6.55 1.41
C MET A 309 -12.39 7.59 0.80
N ASN A 310 -11.15 7.68 1.30
CA ASN A 310 -10.15 8.56 0.71
C ASN A 310 -9.86 8.15 -0.73
N GLU A 311 -9.71 6.87 -1.05
CA GLU A 311 -9.48 6.46 -2.45
C GLU A 311 -10.68 6.74 -3.36
N TYR A 312 -11.92 6.60 -2.84
CA TYR A 312 -13.15 6.85 -3.59
C TYR A 312 -13.43 8.33 -3.86
N GLN A 313 -12.85 9.25 -3.07
CA GLN A 313 -12.90 10.72 -3.23
C GLN A 313 -14.30 11.37 -3.39
N ASN A 314 -15.41 10.64 -3.19
CA ASN A 314 -16.75 11.19 -3.23
C ASN A 314 -17.16 11.72 -1.83
N LYS A 315 -17.09 13.04 -1.67
CA LYS A 315 -17.41 13.72 -0.40
C LYS A 315 -18.85 13.52 0.04
N GLU A 316 -19.82 13.55 -0.87
CA GLU A 316 -21.24 13.39 -0.54
C GLU A 316 -21.55 11.97 -0.05
N PHE A 317 -20.96 10.95 -0.69
CA PHE A 317 -21.01 9.58 -0.20
C PHE A 317 -20.37 9.45 1.19
N ALA A 318 -19.20 10.07 1.41
CA ALA A 318 -18.53 10.04 2.71
C ALA A 318 -19.39 10.71 3.80
N LYS A 319 -19.97 11.88 3.52
CA LYS A 319 -20.91 12.60 4.41
C LYS A 319 -22.11 11.72 4.76
N TYR A 320 -22.72 11.08 3.77
CA TYR A 320 -23.80 10.11 3.97
C TYR A 320 -23.35 8.96 4.87
N PHE A 321 -22.29 8.25 4.51
CA PHE A 321 -21.87 7.07 5.26
C PHE A 321 -21.49 7.40 6.71
N ILE A 322 -20.74 8.48 6.94
CA ILE A 322 -20.37 8.93 8.29
C ILE A 322 -21.64 9.23 9.11
N SER A 323 -22.61 9.94 8.53
CA SER A 323 -23.84 10.36 9.21
C SER A 323 -24.76 9.20 9.58
N TYR A 324 -24.81 8.16 8.75
CA TYR A 324 -25.74 7.04 8.91
C TYR A 324 -25.10 5.78 9.53
N HIS A 325 -23.78 5.63 9.43
CA HIS A 325 -23.03 4.47 9.92
C HIS A 325 -21.80 4.83 10.79
N PRO A 326 -21.92 5.74 11.79
CA PRO A 326 -20.78 6.18 12.60
C PRO A 326 -20.09 5.03 13.35
N LYS A 327 -20.86 4.01 13.77
CA LYS A 327 -20.31 2.82 14.44
C LYS A 327 -19.34 2.02 13.56
N ALA A 328 -19.51 2.04 12.23
CA ALA A 328 -18.62 1.35 11.31
C ALA A 328 -17.21 1.99 11.24
N LEU A 329 -17.10 3.23 11.72
CA LEU A 329 -15.85 4.00 11.85
C LEU A 329 -15.39 4.10 13.32
N ASN A 330 -15.90 3.23 14.20
CA ASN A 330 -15.66 3.26 15.64
C ASN A 330 -16.02 4.60 16.31
N ILE A 331 -16.99 5.32 15.76
CA ILE A 331 -17.52 6.54 16.39
C ILE A 331 -18.66 6.16 17.32
N SER A 332 -18.48 6.41 18.61
CA SER A 332 -19.48 6.17 19.65
C SER A 332 -19.30 7.13 20.81
N TYR A 333 -20.40 7.55 21.44
CA TYR A 333 -20.36 8.44 22.62
C TYR A 333 -19.50 9.70 22.42
N ASN A 334 -19.56 10.30 21.23
CA ASN A 334 -18.73 11.42 20.78
C ASN A 334 -17.21 11.16 20.69
N GLY A 335 -16.77 9.93 20.90
CA GLY A 335 -15.38 9.50 20.69
C GLY A 335 -15.19 8.69 19.43
N MET A 336 -14.05 8.87 18.77
CA MET A 336 -13.54 7.98 17.72
C MET A 336 -12.34 7.21 18.30
N ALA A 337 -12.43 5.89 18.35
CA ALA A 337 -11.36 5.03 18.89
C ALA A 337 -10.78 4.13 17.81
N LEU A 338 -9.48 4.26 17.55
CA LEU A 338 -8.79 3.53 16.51
C LEU A 338 -7.53 2.86 17.02
N LYS A 339 -7.19 1.72 16.41
CA LYS A 339 -6.08 0.89 16.83
C LYS A 339 -5.24 0.46 15.62
N GLY A 340 -3.93 0.39 15.79
CA GLY A 340 -3.03 -0.20 14.81
C GLY A 340 -2.97 0.58 13.50
N LEU A 341 -2.98 1.92 13.55
CA LEU A 341 -2.81 2.71 12.34
C LEU A 341 -1.37 2.59 11.86
N SER A 342 -1.22 2.32 10.57
CA SER A 342 -0.02 2.59 9.79
C SER A 342 -0.04 4.03 9.26
N ASP A 343 1.07 4.44 8.66
CA ASP A 343 1.18 5.75 8.01
C ASP A 343 0.13 6.00 6.93
N VAL A 344 -0.22 4.96 6.17
CA VAL A 344 -1.24 5.03 5.12
C VAL A 344 -2.63 5.25 5.72
N ASP A 345 -2.90 4.71 6.91
CA ASP A 345 -4.20 4.86 7.56
C ASP A 345 -4.46 6.29 8.07
N TYR A 346 -3.41 7.06 8.36
CA TYR A 346 -3.54 8.47 8.73
C TYR A 346 -4.08 9.34 7.60
N ILE A 347 -3.93 8.89 6.35
CA ILE A 347 -4.53 9.53 5.18
C ILE A 347 -6.05 9.42 5.26
N GLY A 348 -6.55 8.18 5.43
CA GLY A 348 -7.98 7.92 5.59
C GLY A 348 -8.57 8.66 6.80
N LEU A 349 -7.87 8.62 7.94
CA LEU A 349 -8.30 9.34 9.14
C LEU A 349 -8.42 10.85 8.91
N SER A 350 -7.41 11.47 8.28
CA SER A 350 -7.42 12.89 7.95
C SER A 350 -8.60 13.24 7.04
N PHE A 351 -8.83 12.46 5.98
CA PHE A 351 -9.99 12.62 5.10
C PHE A 351 -11.32 12.59 5.87
N VAL A 352 -11.51 11.61 6.75
CA VAL A 352 -12.74 11.50 7.55
C VAL A 352 -12.90 12.67 8.54
N LEU A 353 -11.83 13.11 9.19
CA LEU A 353 -11.86 14.28 10.07
C LEU A 353 -12.21 15.57 9.31
N ASP A 354 -11.72 15.71 8.09
CA ASP A 354 -12.04 16.85 7.23
C ASP A 354 -13.52 16.83 6.80
N ILE A 355 -14.06 15.66 6.43
CA ILE A 355 -15.50 15.51 6.14
C ILE A 355 -16.37 15.79 7.37
N ILE A 356 -15.97 15.32 8.56
CA ILE A 356 -16.67 15.65 9.81
C ILE A 356 -16.64 17.15 10.07
N SER A 357 -15.53 17.82 9.75
CA SER A 357 -15.39 19.27 9.89
C SER A 357 -16.29 20.02 8.88
N GLU A 358 -16.38 19.54 7.63
CA GLU A 358 -17.34 20.06 6.64
C GLU A 358 -18.80 19.91 7.10
N LEU A 359 -19.19 18.74 7.63
CA LEU A 359 -20.52 18.51 8.19
C LEU A 359 -20.82 19.47 9.37
N ASN A 360 -19.82 19.74 10.21
CA ASN A 360 -19.95 20.71 11.30
C ASN A 360 -20.11 22.15 10.80
N LYS A 361 -19.43 22.51 9.70
CA LYS A 361 -19.53 23.82 9.05
C LYS A 361 -20.92 24.05 8.45
N GLU A 362 -21.40 23.11 7.65
CA GLU A 362 -22.73 23.17 7.01
C GLU A 362 -23.82 23.37 8.06
N ARG A 363 -23.72 22.65 9.18
CA ARG A 363 -24.64 22.80 10.31
C ARG A 363 -24.58 24.20 10.95
N ALA A 364 -23.40 24.80 11.06
CA ALA A 364 -23.28 26.14 11.64
C ALA A 364 -23.95 27.22 10.78
N GLN A 365 -24.13 26.94 9.48
CA GLN A 365 -24.71 27.83 8.48
C GLN A 365 -26.23 27.58 8.28
N GLU A 366 -26.75 26.40 8.62
CA GLU A 366 -28.17 26.07 8.47
C GLU A 366 -29.07 26.64 9.60
N THR A 367 -29.82 27.68 9.29
CA THR A 367 -30.97 28.16 10.07
C THR A 367 -32.16 27.21 9.86
N GLN A 368 -32.32 26.20 10.73
CA GLN A 368 -33.53 25.35 10.86
C GLN A 368 -34.19 24.90 9.54
N ARG A 369 -33.84 23.73 8.94
CA ARG A 369 -34.87 22.81 8.36
C ARG A 369 -34.49 21.44 7.77
N LYS A 370 -33.25 20.96 7.76
CA LYS A 370 -33.00 19.52 7.50
C LYS A 370 -32.05 18.97 8.56
N ARG A 371 -32.57 18.21 9.52
CA ARG A 371 -31.73 17.48 10.48
C ARG A 371 -30.98 16.38 9.72
N SER A 372 -29.83 16.70 9.13
CA SER A 372 -28.81 15.68 8.87
C SER A 372 -28.50 14.99 10.20
N LYS A 373 -28.41 13.65 10.20
CA LYS A 373 -28.13 12.89 11.42
C LYS A 373 -26.76 13.33 11.96
N PHE A 374 -26.74 13.70 13.23
CA PHE A 374 -25.58 14.35 13.85
C PHE A 374 -24.51 13.33 14.26
N VAL A 375 -23.29 13.56 13.78
CA VAL A 375 -22.09 12.87 14.27
C VAL A 375 -21.22 13.89 14.96
N LYS A 376 -21.05 13.73 16.28
CA LYS A 376 -20.11 14.53 17.07
C LYS A 376 -18.85 13.69 17.28
N VAL A 377 -17.69 14.29 17.08
CA VAL A 377 -16.42 13.73 17.54
C VAL A 377 -15.70 14.83 18.33
N ASP A 378 -15.67 14.70 19.65
CA ASP A 378 -14.94 15.58 20.56
C ASP A 378 -13.71 14.90 21.18
N ARG A 379 -13.64 13.57 21.12
CA ARG A 379 -12.49 12.78 21.56
C ARG A 379 -11.95 11.88 20.44
N LEU A 380 -10.64 11.88 20.26
CA LEU A 380 -9.93 10.95 19.37
C LEU A 380 -8.95 10.12 20.20
N ASP A 381 -9.13 8.81 20.20
CA ASP A 381 -8.29 7.85 20.92
C ASP A 381 -7.52 6.98 19.92
N LEU A 382 -6.20 7.09 19.89
CA LEU A 382 -5.30 6.31 19.03
C LEU A 382 -4.48 5.33 19.87
N GLN A 383 -4.50 4.06 19.50
CA GLN A 383 -3.83 2.99 20.26
C GLN A 383 -2.94 2.12 19.38
N LEU A 384 -1.76 1.72 19.87
CA LEU A 384 -0.90 0.73 19.20
C LEU A 384 -0.58 1.07 17.74
N SER A 385 -0.53 2.37 17.41
CA SER A 385 -0.32 2.85 16.05
C SER A 385 1.13 3.25 15.82
N GLN A 386 1.58 3.11 14.57
CA GLN A 386 2.83 3.67 14.09
C GLN A 386 2.58 5.10 13.63
N LEU A 387 3.32 6.06 14.17
CA LEU A 387 3.12 7.47 13.87
C LEU A 387 4.43 8.08 13.35
N THR A 388 4.54 8.23 12.02
CA THR A 388 5.65 9.00 11.45
C THR A 388 5.40 10.51 11.53
N ARG A 389 6.44 11.28 11.21
CA ARG A 389 6.34 12.72 10.98
C ARG A 389 5.21 13.10 10.01
N SER A 390 5.04 12.35 8.91
CA SER A 390 3.99 12.61 7.92
C SER A 390 2.61 12.40 8.54
N GLY A 391 2.43 11.30 9.26
CA GLY A 391 1.20 10.99 10.00
C GLY A 391 0.83 12.06 11.03
N ILE A 392 1.80 12.53 11.83
CA ILE A 392 1.60 13.63 12.80
C ILE A 392 1.12 14.89 12.10
N GLN A 393 1.83 15.34 11.05
CA GLN A 393 1.52 16.59 10.39
C GLN A 393 0.13 16.57 9.76
N ARG A 394 -0.27 15.43 9.16
CA ARG A 394 -1.62 15.25 8.59
C ARG A 394 -2.69 15.34 9.66
N LEU A 395 -2.51 14.59 10.75
CA LEU A 395 -3.44 14.61 11.87
C LEU A 395 -3.58 16.03 12.42
N CYS A 396 -2.46 16.74 12.64
CA CYS A 396 -2.48 18.11 13.13
C CYS A 396 -3.22 19.05 12.18
N ASN A 397 -3.02 18.95 10.87
CA ASN A 397 -3.72 19.80 9.90
C ASN A 397 -5.25 19.66 10.00
N SER A 398 -5.76 18.43 10.06
CA SER A 398 -7.20 18.18 10.20
C SER A 398 -7.73 18.61 11.58
N LEU A 399 -6.96 18.39 12.65
CA LEU A 399 -7.33 18.83 13.99
C LEU A 399 -7.34 20.37 14.15
N ASN A 400 -6.54 21.08 13.35
CA ASN A 400 -6.46 22.55 13.36
C ASN A 400 -7.57 23.21 12.55
N ASN A 401 -8.40 22.44 11.83
CA ASN A 401 -9.56 22.98 11.13
C ASN A 401 -10.52 23.67 12.12
N GLU A 402 -10.97 24.88 11.82
CA GLU A 402 -11.83 25.68 12.70
C GLU A 402 -13.20 25.05 13.00
N HIS A 403 -13.62 24.08 12.19
CA HIS A 403 -14.86 23.32 12.38
C HIS A 403 -14.62 21.91 12.94
N CYS A 404 -13.36 21.53 13.16
CA CYS A 404 -13.01 20.34 13.92
C CYS A 404 -13.33 20.58 15.41
N ARG A 405 -14.03 19.61 16.00
CA ARG A 405 -14.52 19.67 17.39
C ARG A 405 -13.75 18.78 18.35
N VAL A 406 -12.73 18.06 17.86
CA VAL A 406 -11.88 17.22 18.68
C VAL A 406 -11.11 18.13 19.65
N SER A 407 -11.40 18.00 20.94
CA SER A 407 -10.74 18.74 22.01
C SER A 407 -9.86 17.84 22.88
N ASN A 408 -10.07 16.52 22.83
CA ASN A 408 -9.33 15.52 23.59
C ASN A 408 -8.65 14.53 22.63
N LEU A 409 -7.31 14.51 22.62
CA LEU A 409 -6.51 13.52 21.90
C LEU A 409 -5.81 12.60 22.89
N THR A 410 -6.11 11.30 22.85
CA THR A 410 -5.44 10.28 23.65
C THR A 410 -4.53 9.45 22.75
N LEU A 411 -3.27 9.29 23.14
CA LEU A 411 -2.29 8.45 22.45
C LEU A 411 -1.80 7.34 23.40
N PHE A 412 -2.01 6.08 23.04
CA PHE A 412 -1.71 4.93 23.89
C PHE A 412 -0.80 3.93 23.17
N GLN A 413 0.33 3.57 23.78
CA GLN A 413 1.28 2.57 23.24
C GLN A 413 1.69 2.83 21.77
N MET A 414 2.05 4.07 21.44
CA MET A 414 2.42 4.44 20.07
C MET A 414 3.85 3.98 19.73
N ASN A 415 4.10 3.61 18.47
CA ASN A 415 5.43 3.32 17.93
C ASN A 415 5.88 4.45 16.98
N PHE A 416 7.09 4.95 17.15
CA PHE A 416 7.61 6.09 16.37
C PHE A 416 8.83 5.68 15.56
N THR A 417 8.74 5.81 14.25
CA THR A 417 9.83 5.66 13.30
C THR A 417 10.42 7.04 13.03
N ASP A 418 11.67 7.25 13.50
CA ASP A 418 12.67 8.27 13.12
C ASP A 418 13.28 9.07 14.28
N GLY A 419 14.61 9.28 14.21
CA GLY A 419 15.37 10.18 15.08
C GLY A 419 15.23 11.64 14.59
N TYR A 420 14.77 12.53 15.47
CA TYR A 420 14.13 13.79 15.09
C TYR A 420 14.98 15.07 15.21
N VAL A 421 14.78 16.01 14.26
CA VAL A 421 14.83 17.48 14.43
C VAL A 421 13.66 18.08 13.62
N PHE A 422 12.82 18.93 14.23
CA PHE A 422 11.67 19.59 13.58
C PHE A 422 11.89 21.10 13.45
N GLY A 423 11.25 21.68 12.44
CA GLY A 423 11.20 23.12 12.19
C GLY A 423 9.78 23.57 11.87
N ASN A 424 9.36 24.62 12.58
CA ASN A 424 8.14 25.45 12.50
C ASN A 424 6.84 24.95 13.17
N LYS A 425 6.39 25.78 14.13
CA LYS A 425 5.14 25.74 14.91
C LYS A 425 3.89 25.76 14.02
N LEU A 426 2.96 24.80 14.20
CA LEU A 426 1.55 24.96 13.85
C LEU A 426 0.80 25.34 15.16
N VAL A 427 -0.13 26.31 15.11
CA VAL A 427 -0.79 26.85 16.32
C VAL A 427 -2.24 26.42 16.35
N SER A 428 -2.68 25.81 17.46
CA SER A 428 -4.08 25.48 17.75
C SER A 428 -4.41 25.70 19.23
N GLY A 429 -5.37 26.59 19.48
CA GLY A 429 -5.80 26.96 20.83
C GLY A 429 -6.94 26.12 21.42
N ARG A 430 -7.28 24.95 20.86
CA ARG A 430 -8.49 24.17 21.24
C ARG A 430 -8.24 22.77 21.80
N LEU A 431 -7.09 22.18 21.53
CA LEU A 431 -6.75 20.87 22.06
C LEU A 431 -6.30 21.01 23.51
N THR A 432 -6.91 20.23 24.41
CA THR A 432 -6.30 20.00 25.72
C THR A 432 -5.04 19.16 25.55
N ILE A 433 -4.06 19.34 26.45
CA ILE A 433 -2.77 18.66 26.42
C ILE A 433 -2.97 17.16 26.09
N PRO A 434 -2.35 16.63 25.02
CA PRO A 434 -2.55 15.24 24.62
C PRO A 434 -2.25 14.28 25.79
N SER A 435 -3.18 13.38 26.10
CA SER A 435 -2.93 12.36 27.12
C SER A 435 -2.14 11.22 26.50
N VAL A 436 -0.84 11.19 26.76
CA VAL A 436 0.06 10.10 26.34
C VAL A 436 0.22 9.13 27.49
N LYS A 437 -0.08 7.85 27.24
CA LYS A 437 0.03 6.78 28.24
C LYS A 437 0.81 5.59 27.69
N ASP A 438 1.55 4.91 28.57
CA ASP A 438 2.29 3.66 28.29
C ASP A 438 3.10 3.68 26.98
N THR A 439 3.71 4.83 26.68
CA THR A 439 4.48 5.08 25.45
C THR A 439 5.93 5.40 25.82
N LYS A 440 6.91 4.81 25.12
CA LYS A 440 8.33 5.14 25.34
C LYS A 440 8.56 6.63 25.00
N ASN A 441 9.29 7.36 25.84
CA ASN A 441 9.55 8.81 25.70
C ASN A 441 8.31 9.73 25.75
N ALA A 442 7.26 9.34 26.50
CA ALA A 442 5.99 10.08 26.59
C ALA A 442 6.13 11.59 26.90
N ASN A 443 7.00 12.00 27.83
CA ASN A 443 7.14 13.42 28.20
C ASN A 443 7.71 14.28 27.06
N THR A 444 8.72 13.76 26.34
CA THR A 444 9.28 14.41 25.16
C THR A 444 8.25 14.46 24.02
N LEU A 445 7.40 13.43 23.91
CA LEU A 445 6.31 13.39 22.93
C LEU A 445 5.24 14.44 23.21
N VAL A 446 4.78 14.55 24.47
CA VAL A 446 3.82 15.58 24.88
C VAL A 446 4.38 16.96 24.58
N ALA A 447 5.64 17.24 24.96
CA ALA A 447 6.27 18.52 24.67
C ALA A 447 6.33 18.83 23.16
N ARG A 448 6.65 17.85 22.31
CA ARG A 448 6.75 18.02 20.85
C ARG A 448 5.41 18.15 20.15
N LEU A 449 4.40 17.36 20.55
CA LEU A 449 3.03 17.53 20.06
C LEU A 449 2.46 18.86 20.51
N CYS A 450 2.75 19.28 21.74
CA CYS A 450 2.37 20.62 22.22
C CYS A 450 3.06 21.73 21.41
N GLU A 451 4.34 21.56 21.02
CA GLU A 451 5.05 22.51 20.15
C GLU A 451 4.47 22.58 18.73
N GLU A 452 4.19 21.43 18.12
CA GLU A 452 3.53 21.31 16.81
C GLU A 452 2.05 21.71 16.85
N LEU A 453 1.38 21.65 17.99
CA LEU A 453 -0.02 22.08 18.12
C LEU A 453 -0.14 23.48 18.72
N GLY A 454 0.98 24.14 19.05
CA GLY A 454 1.01 25.46 19.69
C GLY A 454 0.30 25.50 21.05
N ILE A 455 0.23 24.36 21.73
CA ILE A 455 -0.31 24.23 23.09
C ILE A 455 0.81 24.60 24.06
N TRP A 456 0.64 25.67 24.81
CA TRP A 456 1.61 26.06 25.85
C TRP A 456 1.37 25.22 27.10
N MET A 457 2.43 24.57 27.61
CA MET A 457 2.41 23.81 28.87
C MET A 457 2.43 24.71 30.10
#